data_AF-A0A7C3HD60-F1
#
_entry.id   AF-A0A7C3HD60-F1
#
_cell.length_a   1.000
_cell.length_b   1.000
_cell.length_c   1.000
_cell.angle_alpha   90.00
_cell.angle_beta   90.00
_cell.angle_gamma   90.00
#
_symmetry.space_group_name_H-M   'P 1'
#
loop_
_entity.id
_entity.type
_entity.pdbx_description
1 polymer ?
#
loop_
_entity_poly.entity_id
_entity_poly.type
_entity_poly.pdbx_seq_one_letter_code
_entity_poly.pdbx_strand_id
1 'polypeptide(L)'
;MRIARIACLTAAAAALMAADNNTFLLRNATVHPVSGPAIQNASVLVVDGKIADIGPKAAPKGKVRIVEARGLHVYPGMIDSGSPIGLAEIASVRETVDTGELGDFNPQLRALIAVNPSSEHIPVVRANGITSVLVTPGSTGGGRGGAAGSLISGQASLMHLDGWTWEEMEIRRGAAMQMAWPVIQMPRGRGMDIEALLPGLAPRRTTFAEARRNQQQQVQKIQDFFDAARRYQKAKAAGEAIQPDLRYEAMIPVLEGRQPLMIFAAREREIREALDFAARERLKIVLAGVRRPGKTLEDIAKR
;
A
#
# COMPACT_ATOMS: atom_id res chain seq x y z
N MET A 1 -18.71 -52.09 -43.59
CA MET A 1 -17.97 -50.98 -42.97
C MET A 1 -18.96 -49.89 -42.59
N ARG A 2 -19.31 -49.77 -41.30
CA ARG A 2 -20.20 -48.74 -40.77
C ARG A 2 -19.34 -47.56 -40.32
N ILE A 3 -19.47 -46.41 -40.98
CA ILE A 3 -18.82 -45.15 -40.58
C ILE A 3 -19.75 -44.46 -39.58
N ALA A 4 -19.39 -44.53 -38.31
CA ALA A 4 -20.07 -43.81 -37.23
C ALA A 4 -19.70 -42.32 -37.32
N ARG A 5 -20.71 -41.47 -37.52
CA ARG A 5 -20.58 -40.01 -37.40
C ARG A 5 -20.48 -39.64 -35.93
N ILE A 6 -19.31 -39.21 -35.49
CA ILE A 6 -19.10 -38.58 -34.18
C ILE A 6 -19.63 -37.14 -34.30
N ALA A 7 -20.84 -36.91 -33.78
CA ALA A 7 -21.36 -35.57 -33.56
C ALA A 7 -20.64 -34.99 -32.34
N CYS A 8 -19.74 -34.04 -32.59
CA CYS A 8 -19.01 -33.31 -31.57
C CYS A 8 -19.99 -32.43 -30.77
N LEU A 9 -20.30 -32.83 -29.53
CA LEU A 9 -20.96 -32.00 -28.52
C LEU A 9 -20.10 -30.75 -28.26
N THR A 10 -20.41 -29.67 -28.97
CA THR A 10 -19.79 -28.34 -28.78
C THR A 10 -20.77 -27.33 -28.19
N ALA A 11 -21.75 -27.78 -27.41
CA ALA A 11 -22.78 -26.92 -26.81
C ALA A 11 -22.74 -26.83 -25.28
N ALA A 12 -21.80 -27.51 -24.59
CA ALA A 12 -21.80 -27.55 -23.12
C ALA A 12 -20.73 -26.65 -22.43
N ALA A 13 -19.81 -26.04 -23.18
CA ALA A 13 -18.77 -25.18 -22.59
C ALA A 13 -19.18 -23.70 -22.46
N ALA A 14 -20.24 -23.26 -23.15
CA ALA A 14 -20.73 -21.88 -23.08
C ALA A 14 -21.62 -21.61 -21.84
N ALA A 15 -21.99 -22.64 -21.08
CA ALA A 15 -22.83 -22.51 -19.88
C ALA A 15 -22.03 -22.33 -18.58
N LEU A 16 -20.69 -22.43 -18.63
CA LEU A 16 -19.82 -22.23 -17.45
C LEU A 16 -19.36 -20.78 -17.27
N MET A 17 -19.64 -19.90 -18.23
CA MET A 17 -19.56 -18.45 -18.09
C MET A 17 -20.98 -17.91 -17.92
N ALA A 18 -21.76 -18.49 -16.99
CA ALA A 18 -22.85 -17.72 -16.42
C ALA A 18 -22.17 -16.48 -15.84
N ALA A 19 -22.40 -15.31 -16.46
CA ALA A 19 -22.03 -14.04 -15.87
C ALA A 19 -22.46 -14.13 -14.41
N ASP A 20 -21.49 -14.12 -13.49
CA ASP A 20 -21.76 -14.17 -12.07
C ASP A 20 -22.55 -12.90 -11.80
N ASN A 21 -23.88 -13.03 -11.81
CA ASN A 21 -24.76 -11.90 -11.79
C ASN A 21 -24.72 -11.47 -10.33
N ASN A 22 -23.73 -10.63 -10.00
CA ASN A 22 -23.42 -10.06 -8.69
C ASN A 22 -24.50 -9.06 -8.26
N THR A 23 -25.74 -9.43 -8.53
CA THR A 23 -26.97 -8.69 -8.33
C THR A 23 -27.79 -9.42 -7.28
N PHE A 24 -27.91 -8.80 -6.11
CA PHE A 24 -28.62 -9.36 -4.97
C PHE A 24 -29.16 -8.26 -4.06
N LEU A 25 -30.17 -8.60 -3.26
CA LEU A 25 -30.75 -7.73 -2.26
C LEU A 25 -30.45 -8.28 -0.86
N LEU A 26 -29.70 -7.55 -0.05
CA LEU A 26 -29.67 -7.77 1.39
C LEU A 26 -30.91 -7.10 1.98
N ARG A 27 -31.76 -7.83 2.71
CA ARG A 27 -33.05 -7.31 3.19
C ARG A 27 -33.13 -7.30 4.71
N ASN A 28 -33.76 -6.27 5.27
CA ASN A 28 -34.05 -6.09 6.71
C ASN A 28 -32.81 -6.03 7.63
N ALA A 29 -31.68 -5.51 7.14
CA ALA A 29 -30.47 -5.36 7.94
C ALA A 29 -30.43 -4.02 8.69
N THR A 30 -29.53 -3.94 9.68
CA THR A 30 -29.03 -2.66 10.19
C THR A 30 -27.82 -2.24 9.36
N VAL A 31 -27.97 -1.20 8.53
CA VAL A 31 -26.92 -0.76 7.60
C VAL A 31 -26.12 0.41 8.20
N HIS A 32 -24.80 0.31 8.17
CA HIS A 32 -23.86 1.31 8.71
C HIS A 32 -23.10 2.02 7.58
N PRO A 33 -23.64 3.11 6.98
CA PRO A 33 -23.04 3.72 5.79
C PRO A 33 -21.72 4.48 6.06
N VAL A 34 -21.33 4.69 7.33
CA VAL A 34 -20.18 5.49 7.79
C VAL A 34 -20.32 7.00 7.51
N SER A 35 -20.87 7.40 6.37
CA SER A 35 -21.14 8.80 6.01
C SER A 35 -22.37 9.41 6.72
N GLY A 36 -23.02 8.66 7.61
CA GLY A 36 -24.24 9.07 8.30
C GLY A 36 -24.65 8.06 9.38
N PRO A 37 -25.79 8.28 10.06
CA PRO A 37 -26.29 7.38 11.10
C PRO A 37 -26.68 6.01 10.53
N ALA A 38 -26.70 5.00 11.40
CA ALA A 38 -27.15 3.66 11.03
C ALA A 38 -28.63 3.65 10.62
N ILE A 39 -28.95 2.88 9.58
CA ILE A 39 -30.29 2.76 9.02
C ILE A 39 -30.88 1.41 9.44
N GLN A 40 -31.91 1.47 10.28
CA GLN A 40 -32.61 0.30 10.79
C GLN A 40 -33.59 -0.27 9.75
N ASN A 41 -33.76 -1.59 9.73
CA ASN A 41 -34.68 -2.30 8.82
C ASN A 41 -34.51 -1.90 7.34
N ALA A 42 -33.26 -1.69 6.92
CA ALA A 42 -32.92 -1.27 5.58
C ALA A 42 -32.62 -2.47 4.67
N SER A 43 -32.67 -2.22 3.37
CA SER A 43 -32.18 -3.14 2.36
C SER A 43 -31.05 -2.50 1.57
N VAL A 44 -30.11 -3.32 1.10
CA VAL A 44 -29.00 -2.92 0.22
C VAL A 44 -29.17 -3.69 -1.08
N LEU A 45 -29.46 -2.97 -2.16
CA LEU A 45 -29.51 -3.54 -3.50
C LEU A 45 -28.14 -3.42 -4.14
N VAL A 46 -27.55 -4.55 -4.48
CA VAL A 46 -26.34 -4.63 -5.30
C VAL A 46 -26.76 -5.05 -6.71
N VAL A 47 -26.25 -4.38 -7.73
CA VAL A 47 -26.43 -4.68 -9.15
C VAL A 47 -25.05 -4.69 -9.79
N ASP A 48 -24.69 -5.80 -10.44
CA ASP A 48 -23.40 -5.97 -11.12
C ASP A 48 -22.19 -5.63 -10.21
N GLY A 49 -22.26 -6.05 -8.94
CA GLY A 49 -21.20 -5.82 -7.95
C GLY A 49 -21.13 -4.38 -7.40
N LYS A 50 -22.04 -3.49 -7.78
CA LYS A 50 -22.11 -2.11 -7.28
C LYS A 50 -23.37 -1.89 -6.46
N ILE A 51 -23.27 -1.04 -5.44
CA ILE A 51 -24.42 -0.62 -4.65
C ILE A 51 -25.30 0.27 -5.53
N ALA A 52 -26.52 -0.19 -5.81
CA ALA A 52 -27.50 0.53 -6.63
C ALA A 52 -28.48 1.34 -5.77
N ASP A 53 -28.86 0.83 -4.60
CA ASP A 53 -29.79 1.52 -3.69
C ASP A 53 -29.60 1.05 -2.24
N ILE A 54 -29.85 1.95 -1.29
CA ILE A 54 -29.83 1.67 0.15
C ILE A 54 -31.06 2.33 0.79
N GLY A 55 -31.84 1.55 1.52
CA GLY A 55 -32.88 2.09 2.38
C GLY A 55 -34.01 1.11 2.66
N PRO A 56 -35.02 1.51 3.46
CA PRO A 56 -36.13 0.64 3.83
C PRO A 56 -36.98 0.17 2.63
N LYS A 57 -36.97 0.95 1.54
CA LYS A 57 -37.75 0.68 0.31
C LYS A 57 -36.89 0.22 -0.86
N ALA A 58 -35.59 0.00 -0.65
CA ALA A 58 -34.70 -0.45 -1.72
C ALA A 58 -35.18 -1.81 -2.25
N ALA A 59 -35.40 -1.87 -3.57
CA ALA A 59 -36.01 -3.02 -4.22
C ALA A 59 -35.45 -3.22 -5.65
N PRO A 60 -35.22 -4.47 -6.07
CA PRO A 60 -34.73 -4.77 -7.41
C PRO A 60 -35.80 -4.56 -8.48
N LYS A 61 -35.37 -4.22 -9.70
CA LYS A 61 -36.22 -4.29 -10.90
C LYS A 61 -36.18 -5.73 -11.43
N GLY A 62 -36.96 -6.61 -10.82
CA GLY A 62 -37.11 -8.01 -11.24
C GLY A 62 -36.67 -9.02 -10.19
N LYS A 63 -36.52 -10.29 -10.61
CA LYS A 63 -36.10 -11.38 -9.72
C LYS A 63 -34.58 -11.34 -9.55
N VAL A 64 -34.14 -11.17 -8.30
CA VAL A 64 -32.72 -11.25 -7.90
C VAL A 64 -32.61 -12.15 -6.68
N ARG A 65 -31.39 -12.60 -6.35
CA ARG A 65 -31.14 -13.32 -5.10
C ARG A 65 -31.44 -12.41 -3.91
N ILE A 66 -32.32 -12.84 -3.02
CA ILE A 66 -32.63 -12.13 -1.77
C ILE A 66 -31.91 -12.85 -0.63
N VAL A 67 -31.14 -12.10 0.15
CA VAL A 67 -30.50 -12.58 1.37
C VAL A 67 -31.20 -11.89 2.54
N GLU A 68 -31.87 -12.66 3.38
CA GLU A 68 -32.51 -12.15 4.58
C GLU A 68 -31.43 -11.87 5.64
N ALA A 69 -31.34 -10.61 6.08
CA ALA A 69 -30.33 -10.12 7.00
C ALA A 69 -30.95 -9.52 8.27
N ARG A 70 -32.16 -9.97 8.64
CA ARG A 70 -32.84 -9.56 9.88
C ARG A 70 -31.99 -9.86 11.10
N GLY A 71 -31.78 -8.83 11.93
CA GLY A 71 -30.94 -8.92 13.13
C GLY A 71 -29.43 -8.92 12.81
N LEU A 72 -29.04 -8.85 11.54
CA LEU A 72 -27.65 -8.72 11.12
C LEU A 72 -27.30 -7.27 10.83
N HIS A 73 -25.99 -6.99 10.87
CA HIS A 73 -25.42 -5.69 10.61
C HIS A 73 -24.63 -5.73 9.32
N VAL A 74 -24.82 -4.71 8.46
CA VAL A 74 -24.10 -4.56 7.20
C VAL A 74 -23.17 -3.36 7.31
N TYR A 75 -21.88 -3.61 7.12
CA TYR A 75 -20.83 -2.60 7.11
C TYR A 75 -20.15 -2.56 5.73
N PRO A 76 -19.66 -1.40 5.28
CA PRO A 76 -18.67 -1.34 4.22
C PRO A 76 -17.47 -2.18 4.57
N GLY A 77 -16.86 -2.79 3.56
CA GLY A 77 -15.57 -3.46 3.75
C GLY A 77 -14.52 -2.45 4.23
N MET A 78 -13.76 -2.82 5.26
CA MET A 78 -12.72 -1.96 5.81
C MET A 78 -11.55 -1.85 4.85
N ILE A 79 -10.83 -0.73 4.94
CA ILE A 79 -9.63 -0.45 4.16
C ILE A 79 -8.45 -0.36 5.12
N ASP A 80 -7.46 -1.23 4.94
CA ASP A 80 -6.17 -1.08 5.62
C ASP A 80 -5.32 -0.04 4.87
N SER A 81 -4.84 0.97 5.58
CA SER A 81 -4.15 2.12 4.99
C SER A 81 -2.63 1.96 4.85
N GLY A 82 -2.08 0.80 5.22
CA GLY A 82 -0.68 0.49 4.98
C GLY A 82 -0.30 -0.90 5.47
N SER A 83 -0.16 -1.85 4.54
CA SER A 83 0.07 -3.26 4.85
C SER A 83 1.11 -3.90 3.91
N PRO A 84 1.96 -4.82 4.41
CA PRO A 84 2.80 -5.65 3.56
C PRO A 84 2.11 -6.94 3.11
N ILE A 85 0.77 -7.05 3.26
CA ILE A 85 0.04 -8.27 2.92
C ILE A 85 0.29 -8.71 1.47
N GLY A 86 0.47 -10.01 1.29
CA GLY A 86 0.80 -10.61 -0.01
C GLY A 86 2.25 -10.38 -0.47
N LEU A 87 3.02 -9.49 0.18
CA LEU A 87 4.47 -9.34 -0.09
C LEU A 87 5.32 -10.28 0.76
N ALA A 88 4.75 -10.90 1.79
CA ALA A 88 5.46 -11.86 2.62
C ALA A 88 4.57 -13.00 3.09
N GLU A 89 5.04 -14.24 2.96
CA GLU A 89 4.35 -15.42 3.49
C GLU A 89 4.93 -15.84 4.84
N ILE A 90 6.18 -16.31 4.85
CA ILE A 90 6.86 -16.84 6.03
C ILE A 90 8.08 -15.97 6.32
N ALA A 91 7.97 -15.07 7.29
CA ALA A 91 9.03 -14.09 7.61
C ALA A 91 10.43 -14.71 7.90
N SER A 92 10.49 -16.01 8.20
CA SER A 92 11.74 -16.74 8.44
C SER A 92 12.39 -17.31 7.18
N VAL A 93 11.66 -17.38 6.07
CA VAL A 93 12.10 -17.91 4.78
C VAL A 93 12.27 -16.71 3.84
N ARG A 94 13.52 -16.35 3.57
CA ARG A 94 13.89 -15.14 2.82
C ARG A 94 13.24 -15.10 1.43
N GLU A 95 13.12 -16.26 0.80
CA GLU A 95 12.54 -16.47 -0.53
C GLU A 95 11.05 -16.13 -0.58
N THR A 96 10.40 -15.97 0.57
CA THR A 96 8.98 -15.61 0.69
C THR A 96 8.78 -14.19 1.21
N VAL A 97 9.79 -13.32 1.12
CA VAL A 97 9.76 -11.95 1.66
C VAL A 97 10.19 -10.95 0.58
N ASP A 98 9.20 -10.41 -0.13
CA ASP A 98 9.33 -9.44 -1.21
C ASP A 98 8.99 -8.00 -0.74
N THR A 99 9.20 -7.73 0.55
CA THR A 99 8.89 -6.42 1.13
C THR A 99 9.93 -5.36 0.79
N GLY A 100 11.11 -5.66 0.25
CA GLY A 100 12.10 -4.61 -0.02
C GLY A 100 13.18 -5.03 -1.00
N GLU A 101 13.84 -4.03 -1.58
CA GLU A 101 14.90 -4.18 -2.59
C GLU A 101 16.18 -3.46 -2.16
N LEU A 102 17.31 -3.87 -2.73
CA LEU A 102 18.61 -3.24 -2.53
C LEU A 102 18.65 -1.82 -3.12
N GLY A 103 19.42 -0.94 -2.48
CA GLY A 103 19.64 0.43 -2.91
C GLY A 103 18.83 1.47 -2.16
N ASP A 104 19.35 2.70 -2.15
CA ASP A 104 18.77 3.83 -1.41
C ASP A 104 17.51 4.40 -2.12
N PHE A 105 17.45 4.32 -3.46
CA PHE A 105 16.42 4.98 -4.27
C PHE A 105 15.81 4.02 -5.28
N ASN A 106 14.60 3.53 -4.96
CA ASN A 106 13.85 2.56 -5.75
C ASN A 106 12.46 3.06 -6.20
N PRO A 107 12.28 4.32 -6.66
CA PRO A 107 10.96 4.85 -7.02
C PRO A 107 10.29 4.13 -8.21
N GLN A 108 11.07 3.45 -9.05
CA GLN A 108 10.58 2.66 -10.18
C GLN A 108 9.84 1.39 -9.76
N LEU A 109 10.06 0.91 -8.53
CA LEU A 109 9.44 -0.32 -8.05
C LEU A 109 8.00 -0.09 -7.65
N ARG A 110 7.15 -1.09 -7.91
CA ARG A 110 5.73 -1.08 -7.59
C ARG A 110 5.42 -2.31 -6.75
N ALA A 111 4.97 -2.10 -5.51
CA ALA A 111 4.71 -3.20 -4.59
C ALA A 111 3.66 -4.18 -5.14
N LEU A 112 2.66 -3.68 -5.86
CA LEU A 112 1.55 -4.49 -6.40
C LEU A 112 2.01 -5.69 -7.25
N ILE A 113 3.15 -5.59 -7.95
CA ILE A 113 3.64 -6.66 -8.85
C ILE A 113 4.17 -7.85 -8.06
N ALA A 114 4.64 -7.61 -6.83
CA ALA A 114 5.16 -8.64 -5.95
C ALA A 114 4.09 -9.21 -5.01
N VAL A 115 2.84 -8.74 -5.11
CA VAL A 115 1.75 -9.28 -4.30
C VAL A 115 1.41 -10.69 -4.81
N ASN A 116 1.50 -11.66 -3.91
CA ASN A 116 1.00 -13.01 -4.11
C ASN A 116 -0.53 -13.04 -3.87
N PRO A 117 -1.37 -13.21 -4.91
CA PRO A 117 -2.82 -13.29 -4.75
C PRO A 117 -3.25 -14.55 -3.96
N SER A 118 -2.41 -15.58 -3.94
CA SER A 118 -2.65 -16.84 -3.23
C SER A 118 -2.08 -16.84 -1.80
N SER A 119 -1.80 -15.66 -1.25
CA SER A 119 -1.30 -15.55 0.12
C SER A 119 -2.29 -16.08 1.16
N GLU A 120 -1.81 -16.90 2.09
CA GLU A 120 -2.62 -17.46 3.18
C GLU A 120 -3.10 -16.37 4.17
N HIS A 121 -2.47 -15.19 4.13
CA HIS A 121 -2.88 -14.03 4.93
C HIS A 121 -4.17 -13.39 4.42
N ILE A 122 -4.46 -13.49 3.12
CA ILE A 122 -5.59 -12.80 2.48
C ILE A 122 -6.94 -13.31 3.01
N PRO A 123 -7.23 -14.63 3.04
CA PRO A 123 -8.49 -15.15 3.59
C PRO A 123 -8.69 -14.76 5.06
N VAL A 124 -7.62 -14.77 5.87
CA VAL A 124 -7.67 -14.41 7.29
C VAL A 124 -8.05 -12.92 7.45
N VAL A 125 -7.44 -12.04 6.67
CA VAL A 125 -7.73 -10.61 6.70
C VAL A 125 -9.15 -10.30 6.23
N ARG A 126 -9.61 -10.98 5.17
CA ARG A 126 -11.00 -10.87 4.68
C ARG A 126 -12.05 -11.34 5.67
N ALA A 127 -11.77 -12.42 6.40
CA ALA A 127 -12.68 -12.93 7.43
C ALA A 127 -12.90 -11.90 8.56
N ASN A 128 -11.97 -10.96 8.74
CA ASN A 128 -12.08 -9.85 9.69
C ASN A 128 -12.74 -8.59 9.08
N GLY A 129 -13.25 -8.66 7.85
CA GLY A 129 -13.99 -7.58 7.19
C GLY A 129 -13.11 -6.54 6.46
N ILE A 130 -11.80 -6.76 6.35
CA ILE A 130 -10.92 -5.93 5.51
C ILE A 130 -11.02 -6.44 4.07
N THR A 131 -11.40 -5.55 3.15
CA THR A 131 -11.66 -5.92 1.73
C THR A 131 -10.69 -5.26 0.77
N SER A 132 -10.03 -4.19 1.20
CA SER A 132 -9.05 -3.47 0.42
C SER A 132 -7.88 -3.04 1.30
N VAL A 133 -6.70 -2.97 0.70
CA VAL A 133 -5.44 -2.65 1.39
C VAL A 133 -4.63 -1.69 0.54
N LEU A 134 -4.00 -0.72 1.18
CA LEU A 134 -2.87 -0.02 0.57
C LEU A 134 -1.62 -0.89 0.80
N VAL A 135 -1.24 -1.64 -0.23
CA VAL A 135 -0.02 -2.44 -0.17
C VAL A 135 1.17 -1.51 -0.27
N THR A 136 2.00 -1.52 0.76
CA THR A 136 3.17 -0.65 0.90
C THR A 136 4.45 -1.47 0.82
N PRO A 137 5.45 -1.08 0.01
CA PRO A 137 6.78 -1.68 0.14
C PRO A 137 7.33 -1.42 1.55
N GLY A 138 8.16 -2.31 2.06
CA GLY A 138 8.92 -2.12 3.27
C GLY A 138 10.00 -1.05 3.10
N SER A 139 10.20 -0.25 4.14
CA SER A 139 11.33 0.70 4.23
C SER A 139 12.57 0.09 4.89
N THR A 140 12.44 -1.09 5.51
CA THR A 140 13.55 -1.91 6.00
C THR A 140 13.88 -2.92 4.92
N GLY A 141 15.14 -3.00 4.45
CA GLY A 141 15.54 -3.90 3.39
C GLY A 141 15.04 -5.34 3.62
N GLY A 142 14.65 -6.02 2.54
CA GLY A 142 14.00 -7.33 2.59
C GLY A 142 14.79 -8.39 3.36
N GLY A 143 14.07 -9.27 4.05
CA GLY A 143 14.60 -10.46 4.72
C GLY A 143 15.29 -10.24 6.07
N ARG A 144 15.65 -11.37 6.73
CA ARG A 144 16.32 -11.46 8.05
C ARG A 144 17.72 -10.78 8.14
N GLY A 145 18.14 -10.07 7.10
CA GLY A 145 19.50 -9.54 6.92
C GLY A 145 19.69 -8.06 7.22
N GLY A 146 18.66 -7.30 7.60
CA GLY A 146 18.82 -5.92 8.07
C GLY A 146 19.61 -5.02 7.11
N ALA A 147 19.45 -5.21 5.80
CA ALA A 147 20.04 -4.32 4.83
C ALA A 147 19.49 -2.90 5.05
N ALA A 148 20.39 -1.91 4.96
CA ALA A 148 20.09 -0.50 5.15
C ALA A 148 18.78 -0.15 4.42
N GLY A 149 17.82 0.42 5.16
CA GLY A 149 16.53 0.76 4.60
C GLY A 149 16.66 1.72 3.42
N SER A 150 15.88 1.50 2.36
CA SER A 150 15.83 2.44 1.24
C SER A 150 15.26 3.78 1.71
N LEU A 151 15.84 4.88 1.26
CA LEU A 151 15.31 6.22 1.47
C LEU A 151 13.98 6.37 0.71
N ILE A 152 13.95 5.96 -0.56
CA ILE A 152 12.72 5.82 -1.36
C ILE A 152 12.53 4.34 -1.69
N SER A 153 11.48 3.72 -1.15
CA SER A 153 11.28 2.26 -1.20
C SER A 153 10.49 1.79 -2.42
N GLY A 154 9.85 2.71 -3.14
CA GLY A 154 8.99 2.42 -4.29
C GLY A 154 7.56 2.89 -4.07
N GLN A 155 6.64 2.35 -4.87
CA GLN A 155 5.27 2.85 -4.96
C GLN A 155 4.29 1.92 -4.26
N ALA A 156 3.51 2.49 -3.35
CA ALA A 156 2.36 1.85 -2.72
C ALA A 156 1.16 1.85 -3.65
N SER A 157 0.31 0.82 -3.58
CA SER A 157 -0.86 0.67 -4.44
C SER A 157 -2.08 0.20 -3.66
N LEU A 158 -3.25 0.73 -4.01
CA LEU A 158 -4.51 0.34 -3.42
C LEU A 158 -5.03 -0.89 -4.16
N MET A 159 -5.34 -1.95 -3.43
CA MET A 159 -5.74 -3.24 -3.98
C MET A 159 -6.97 -3.79 -3.25
N HIS A 160 -7.86 -4.44 -3.99
CA HIS A 160 -8.84 -5.37 -3.44
C HIS A 160 -8.15 -6.64 -2.97
N LEU A 161 -8.74 -7.30 -1.99
CA LEU A 161 -8.30 -8.62 -1.50
C LEU A 161 -8.99 -9.78 -2.21
N ASP A 162 -9.60 -9.53 -3.36
CA ASP A 162 -10.32 -10.51 -4.16
C ASP A 162 -9.78 -10.46 -5.59
N GLY A 163 -9.43 -11.62 -6.15
CA GLY A 163 -8.81 -11.76 -7.47
C GLY A 163 -7.79 -12.90 -7.51
N TRP A 164 -7.53 -13.41 -8.71
CA TRP A 164 -6.55 -14.47 -8.98
C TRP A 164 -5.20 -13.92 -9.42
N THR A 165 -5.19 -12.68 -9.90
CA THR A 165 -4.01 -11.95 -10.37
C THR A 165 -3.90 -10.61 -9.65
N TRP A 166 -2.70 -10.06 -9.56
CA TRP A 166 -2.53 -8.74 -8.97
C TRP A 166 -3.22 -7.65 -9.82
N GLU A 167 -3.39 -7.88 -11.13
CA GLU A 167 -4.14 -7.02 -12.04
C GLU A 167 -5.62 -6.96 -11.67
N GLU A 168 -6.25 -8.11 -11.40
CA GLU A 168 -7.65 -8.18 -10.96
C GLU A 168 -7.85 -7.53 -9.59
N MET A 169 -6.86 -7.66 -8.72
CA MET A 169 -6.85 -7.04 -7.39
C MET A 169 -6.58 -5.53 -7.45
N GLU A 170 -6.15 -4.96 -8.57
CA GLU A 170 -5.74 -3.55 -8.64
C GLU A 170 -6.95 -2.60 -8.57
N ILE A 171 -6.94 -1.67 -7.59
CA ILE A 171 -7.86 -0.52 -7.57
C ILE A 171 -7.15 0.72 -8.08
N ARG A 172 -5.95 0.99 -7.55
CA ARG A 172 -5.14 2.14 -7.94
C ARG A 172 -3.66 1.83 -7.80
N ARG A 173 -3.01 1.58 -8.92
CA ARG A 173 -1.56 1.53 -9.06
C ARG A 173 -0.89 2.86 -8.72
N GLY A 174 0.22 2.78 -8.01
CA GLY A 174 1.04 3.95 -7.68
C GLY A 174 0.26 5.01 -6.89
N ALA A 175 -0.60 4.57 -5.96
CA ALA A 175 -1.41 5.46 -5.14
C ALA A 175 -0.56 6.46 -4.33
N ALA A 176 0.64 6.07 -3.89
CA ALA A 176 1.61 6.94 -3.26
C ALA A 176 3.05 6.49 -3.52
N MET A 177 4.00 7.43 -3.56
CA MET A 177 5.43 7.13 -3.54
C MET A 177 5.89 7.02 -2.08
N GLN A 178 6.55 5.95 -1.68
CA GLN A 178 6.97 5.77 -0.29
C GLN A 178 8.41 6.25 -0.07
N MET A 179 8.59 7.04 1.00
CA MET A 179 9.89 7.49 1.49
C MET A 179 9.98 7.32 3.00
N ALA A 180 11.15 6.93 3.50
CA ALA A 180 11.47 6.95 4.92
C ALA A 180 12.27 8.21 5.26
N TRP A 181 11.82 8.98 6.24
CA TRP A 181 12.59 10.14 6.68
C TRP A 181 13.83 9.69 7.47
N PRO A 182 15.03 10.19 7.16
CA PRO A 182 16.24 9.84 7.90
C PRO A 182 16.14 10.16 9.39
N VAL A 183 16.38 9.14 10.22
CA VAL A 183 16.36 9.27 11.69
C VAL A 183 17.76 9.20 12.26
N ILE A 184 18.00 9.90 13.37
CA ILE A 184 19.20 9.68 14.17
C ILE A 184 19.05 8.34 14.87
N GLN A 185 19.55 7.29 14.22
CA GLN A 185 19.49 5.93 14.71
C GLN A 185 20.63 5.70 15.69
N MET A 186 20.31 5.72 16.98
CA MET A 186 21.21 5.18 18.00
C MET A 186 21.09 3.65 17.97
N PRO A 187 22.19 2.89 18.13
CA PRO A 187 22.13 1.45 18.27
C PRO A 187 21.24 1.15 19.47
N ARG A 188 20.06 0.55 19.21
CA ARG A 188 19.33 -0.12 20.27
C ARG A 188 20.09 -1.40 20.51
N GLY A 189 20.83 -1.47 21.61
CA GLY A 189 21.34 -2.75 22.07
C GLY A 189 20.15 -3.72 22.10
N ARG A 190 20.27 -4.88 21.43
CA ARG A 190 19.61 -6.08 21.98
C ARG A 190 19.99 -6.07 23.45
N GLY A 191 19.06 -6.33 24.38
CA GLY A 191 19.31 -6.35 25.82
C GLY A 191 20.32 -7.41 26.29
N MET A 192 21.17 -7.89 25.39
CA MET A 192 22.29 -8.79 25.56
C MET A 192 23.54 -7.96 25.33
N ASP A 193 24.36 -7.83 26.36
CA ASP A 193 25.66 -7.18 26.25
C ASP A 193 26.61 -8.09 25.48
N ILE A 194 26.65 -7.93 24.15
CA ILE A 194 27.50 -8.72 23.25
C ILE A 194 28.97 -8.56 23.62
N GLU A 195 29.39 -7.42 24.18
CA GLU A 195 30.76 -7.24 24.66
C GLU A 195 31.04 -8.09 25.89
N ALA A 196 30.07 -8.22 26.80
CA ALA A 196 30.19 -9.12 27.96
C ALA A 196 30.19 -10.61 27.57
N LEU A 197 29.50 -10.97 26.47
CA LEU A 197 29.40 -12.35 25.98
C LEU A 197 30.53 -12.74 25.01
N LEU A 198 31.01 -11.81 24.20
CA LEU A 198 31.98 -12.01 23.11
C LEU A 198 32.90 -10.77 22.99
N PRO A 199 33.93 -10.65 23.85
CA PRO A 199 34.84 -9.50 23.87
C PRO A 199 35.53 -9.31 22.51
N GLY A 200 35.47 -8.09 21.95
CA GLY A 200 36.11 -7.77 20.66
C GLY A 200 35.29 -8.11 19.42
N LEU A 201 34.12 -8.73 19.57
CA LEU A 201 33.12 -8.94 18.50
C LEU A 201 31.95 -7.95 18.61
N ALA A 202 31.93 -7.08 19.63
CA ALA A 202 30.88 -6.08 19.75
C ALA A 202 31.00 -5.03 18.64
N PRO A 203 29.90 -4.70 17.95
CA PRO A 203 29.91 -3.62 16.98
C PRO A 203 30.26 -2.30 17.68
N ARG A 204 31.15 -1.51 17.06
CA ARG A 204 31.50 -0.15 17.52
C ARG A 204 30.21 0.61 17.86
N ARG A 205 30.08 1.09 19.10
CA ARG A 205 28.98 1.97 19.51
C ARG A 205 29.08 3.24 18.68
N THR A 206 28.15 3.46 17.74
CA THR A 206 28.08 4.72 17.02
C THR A 206 27.77 5.84 18.01
N THR A 207 28.61 6.87 18.00
CA THR A 207 28.40 8.05 18.84
C THR A 207 27.19 8.83 18.34
N PHE A 208 26.60 9.67 19.20
CA PHE A 208 25.53 10.56 18.77
C PHE A 208 26.00 11.51 17.64
N ALA A 209 27.24 11.97 17.70
CA ALA A 209 27.83 12.83 16.68
C ALA A 209 27.93 12.12 15.31
N GLU A 210 28.37 10.86 15.29
CA GLU A 210 28.41 10.04 14.07
C GLU A 210 27.01 9.73 13.55
N ALA A 211 26.07 9.34 14.43
CA ALA A 211 24.69 9.07 14.04
C ALA A 211 24.02 10.31 13.42
N ARG A 212 24.32 11.50 13.97
CA ARG A 212 23.86 12.78 13.40
C ARG A 212 24.51 13.06 12.04
N ARG A 213 25.81 12.82 11.87
CA ARG A 213 26.50 12.98 10.57
C ARG A 213 25.91 12.04 9.51
N ASN A 214 25.65 10.78 9.86
CA ASN A 214 25.05 9.82 8.95
C ASN A 214 23.64 10.25 8.52
N GLN A 215 22.83 10.75 9.46
CA GLN A 215 21.50 11.28 9.17
C GLN A 215 21.58 12.51 8.23
N GLN A 216 22.52 13.42 8.47
CA GLN A 216 22.76 14.57 7.58
C GLN A 216 23.16 14.14 6.17
N GLN A 217 24.03 13.13 6.05
CA GLN A 217 24.40 12.57 4.74
C GLN A 217 23.22 11.94 4.02
N GLN A 218 22.34 11.22 4.72
CA GLN A 218 21.12 10.67 4.13
C GLN A 218 20.17 11.77 3.66
N VAL A 219 19.99 12.84 4.45
CA VAL A 219 19.20 14.00 4.03
C VAL A 219 19.80 14.67 2.80
N GLN A 220 21.13 14.81 2.73
CA GLN A 220 21.80 15.36 1.54
C GLN A 220 21.57 14.49 0.31
N LYS A 221 21.68 13.16 0.44
CA LYS A 221 21.37 12.23 -0.66
C LYS A 221 19.94 12.41 -1.18
N ILE A 222 18.97 12.62 -0.29
CA ILE A 222 17.58 12.89 -0.70
C ILE A 222 17.53 14.19 -1.53
N GLN A 223 18.15 15.26 -1.05
CA GLN A 223 18.17 16.54 -1.76
C GLN A 223 18.81 16.40 -3.15
N ASP A 224 19.99 15.79 -3.23
CA ASP A 224 20.71 15.58 -4.48
C ASP A 224 19.87 14.75 -5.48
N PHE A 225 19.14 13.74 -4.99
CA PHE A 225 18.26 12.92 -5.80
C PHE A 225 17.06 13.70 -6.35
N PHE A 226 16.40 14.52 -5.53
CA PHE A 226 15.29 15.37 -5.98
C PHE A 226 15.76 16.43 -6.99
N ASP A 227 16.93 17.04 -6.75
CA ASP A 227 17.53 17.98 -7.69
C ASP A 227 17.83 17.31 -9.04
N ALA A 228 18.42 16.11 -9.02
CA ALA A 228 18.66 15.34 -10.24
C ALA A 228 17.36 14.99 -10.97
N ALA A 229 16.32 14.57 -10.24
CA ALA A 229 15.00 14.27 -10.82
C ALA A 229 14.36 15.52 -11.46
N ARG A 230 14.51 16.71 -10.85
CA ARG A 230 14.02 17.97 -11.44
C ARG A 230 14.81 18.38 -12.68
N ARG A 231 16.13 18.20 -12.69
CA ARG A 231 16.96 18.44 -13.88
C ARG A 231 16.52 17.52 -15.02
N TYR A 232 16.32 16.24 -14.72
CA TYR A 232 15.80 15.26 -15.67
C TYR A 232 14.42 15.65 -16.21
N GLN A 233 13.48 16.04 -15.34
CA GLN A 233 12.15 16.52 -15.74
C GLN A 233 12.23 17.71 -16.71
N LYS A 234 13.10 18.69 -16.42
CA LYS A 234 13.29 19.87 -17.27
C LYS A 234 13.88 19.52 -18.64
N ALA A 235 14.94 18.72 -18.67
CA ALA A 235 15.57 18.28 -19.91
C ALA A 235 14.58 17.49 -20.79
N LYS A 236 13.77 16.62 -20.16
CA LYS A 236 12.72 15.88 -20.86
C LYS A 236 11.63 16.80 -21.42
N ALA A 237 11.19 17.78 -20.64
CA ALA A 237 10.20 18.76 -21.09
C ALA A 237 10.72 19.65 -22.23
N ALA A 238 12.03 19.91 -22.27
CA ALA A 238 12.70 20.64 -23.33
C ALA A 238 12.95 19.81 -24.61
N GLY A 239 12.63 18.51 -24.60
CA GLY A 239 12.87 17.61 -25.73
C GLY A 239 14.33 17.27 -25.96
N GLU A 240 15.19 17.43 -24.94
CA GLU A 240 16.60 17.06 -25.03
C GLU A 240 16.77 15.54 -25.18
N ALA A 241 17.76 15.13 -25.97
CA ALA A 241 18.11 13.71 -26.12
C ALA A 241 18.85 13.21 -24.88
N ILE A 242 18.09 12.86 -23.84
CA ILE A 242 18.60 12.28 -22.59
C ILE A 242 18.44 10.76 -22.57
N GLN A 243 19.37 10.05 -21.92
CA GLN A 243 19.22 8.62 -21.67
C GLN A 243 18.11 8.39 -20.62
N PRO A 244 17.13 7.51 -20.90
CA PRO A 244 16.05 7.27 -19.95
C PRO A 244 16.54 6.65 -18.63
N ASP A 245 16.21 7.29 -17.50
CA ASP A 245 16.42 6.71 -16.16
C ASP A 245 15.05 6.47 -15.50
N LEU A 246 14.70 5.20 -15.33
CA LEU A 246 13.42 4.77 -14.76
C LEU A 246 13.17 5.34 -13.36
N ARG A 247 14.23 5.63 -12.60
CA ARG A 247 14.10 6.20 -11.25
C ARG A 247 13.58 7.63 -11.33
N TYR A 248 14.14 8.45 -12.23
CA TYR A 248 13.72 9.83 -12.41
C TYR A 248 12.37 9.93 -13.12
N GLU A 249 12.09 9.03 -14.07
CA GLU A 249 10.77 8.89 -14.70
C GLU A 249 9.66 8.67 -13.66
N ALA A 250 9.89 7.77 -12.71
CA ALA A 250 8.93 7.47 -11.65
C ALA A 250 8.71 8.64 -10.67
N MET A 251 9.64 9.60 -10.60
CA MET A 251 9.50 10.78 -9.75
C MET A 251 8.70 11.91 -10.39
N ILE A 252 8.54 11.92 -11.72
CA ILE A 252 7.83 13.01 -12.43
C ILE A 252 6.41 13.23 -11.86
N PRO A 253 5.55 12.20 -11.68
CA PRO A 253 4.21 12.41 -11.10
C PRO A 253 4.23 12.98 -9.68
N VAL A 254 5.29 12.69 -8.90
CA VAL A 254 5.47 13.20 -7.53
C VAL A 254 5.87 14.67 -7.57
N LEU A 255 6.82 15.04 -8.44
CA LEU A 255 7.27 16.42 -8.62
C LEU A 255 6.17 17.34 -9.17
N GLU A 256 5.22 16.79 -9.93
CA GLU A 256 4.04 17.51 -10.45
C GLU A 256 2.86 17.54 -9.47
N GLY A 257 2.96 16.87 -8.33
CA GLY A 257 1.89 16.79 -7.33
C GLY A 257 0.70 15.89 -7.70
N ARG A 258 0.80 15.13 -8.80
CA ARG A 258 -0.22 14.15 -9.24
C ARG A 258 -0.22 12.90 -8.37
N GLN A 259 0.94 12.50 -7.85
CA GLN A 259 1.11 11.39 -6.91
C GLN A 259 1.66 11.94 -5.59
N PRO A 260 1.02 11.64 -4.44
CA PRO A 260 1.54 12.08 -3.15
C PRO A 260 2.79 11.29 -2.75
N LEU A 261 3.70 11.96 -2.04
CA LEU A 261 4.83 11.34 -1.36
C LEU A 261 4.42 10.95 0.07
N MET A 262 4.31 9.66 0.32
CA MET A 262 4.07 9.09 1.65
C MET A 262 5.38 9.02 2.42
N ILE A 263 5.51 9.86 3.45
CA ILE A 263 6.73 9.98 4.27
C ILE A 263 6.52 9.29 5.62
N PHE A 264 7.32 8.25 5.89
CA PHE A 264 7.38 7.62 7.19
C PHE A 264 8.21 8.48 8.15
N ALA A 265 7.51 9.14 9.08
CA ALA A 265 8.10 10.01 10.10
C ALA A 265 7.38 9.77 11.43
N ALA A 266 8.07 9.16 12.40
CA ALA A 266 7.40 8.62 13.58
C ALA A 266 7.31 9.63 14.73
N ARG A 267 8.27 10.55 14.85
CA ARG A 267 8.40 11.48 15.98
C ARG A 267 8.28 12.94 15.56
N GLU A 268 7.92 13.79 16.51
CA GLU A 268 7.74 15.24 16.31
C GLU A 268 8.84 15.91 15.48
N ARG A 269 10.11 15.72 15.83
CA ARG A 269 11.24 16.32 15.08
C ARG A 269 11.26 15.87 13.61
N GLU A 270 11.11 14.56 13.39
CA GLU A 270 11.11 13.94 12.05
C GLU A 270 9.94 14.47 11.21
N ILE A 271 8.77 14.67 11.85
CA ILE A 271 7.58 15.22 11.20
C ILE A 271 7.81 16.68 10.80
N ARG A 272 8.35 17.52 11.69
CA ARG A 272 8.66 18.93 11.36
C ARG A 272 9.67 19.02 10.22
N GLU A 273 10.75 18.26 10.28
CA GLU A 273 11.77 18.23 9.21
C GLU A 273 11.18 17.77 7.86
N ALA A 274 10.33 16.74 7.87
CA ALA A 274 9.65 16.27 6.66
C ALA A 274 8.66 17.29 6.08
N LEU A 275 7.93 18.03 6.94
CA LEU A 275 7.05 19.12 6.51
C LEU A 275 7.83 20.27 5.89
N ASP A 276 8.95 20.67 6.50
CA ASP A 276 9.80 21.75 5.99
C ASP A 276 10.43 21.38 4.64
N PHE A 277 10.85 20.11 4.50
CA PHE A 277 11.33 19.56 3.24
C PHE A 277 10.23 19.58 2.16
N ALA A 278 9.04 19.09 2.49
CA ALA A 278 7.91 19.07 1.56
C ALA A 278 7.50 20.48 1.11
N ALA A 279 7.51 21.46 2.01
CA ALA A 279 7.22 22.85 1.69
C ALA A 279 8.27 23.45 0.74
N ARG A 280 9.56 23.19 1.01
CA ARG A 280 10.68 23.64 0.15
C ARG A 280 10.59 23.03 -1.25
N GLU A 281 10.33 21.73 -1.31
CA GLU A 281 10.21 20.99 -2.56
C GLU A 281 8.83 21.13 -3.23
N ARG A 282 7.89 21.85 -2.62
CA ARG A 282 6.51 22.03 -3.12
C ARG A 282 5.81 20.70 -3.42
N LEU A 283 5.97 19.72 -2.54
CA LEU A 283 5.45 18.36 -2.70
C LEU A 283 4.12 18.19 -1.99
N LYS A 284 3.22 17.41 -2.62
CA LYS A 284 2.05 16.88 -1.93
C LYS A 284 2.48 15.66 -1.12
N ILE A 285 2.24 15.68 0.19
CA ILE A 285 2.68 14.59 1.08
C ILE A 285 1.54 13.93 1.85
N VAL A 286 1.80 12.72 2.32
CA VAL A 286 1.03 12.00 3.34
C VAL A 286 2.00 11.57 4.43
N LEU A 287 1.72 11.86 5.69
CA LEU A 287 2.53 11.37 6.81
C LEU A 287 2.09 9.95 7.19
N ALA A 288 3.04 9.03 7.31
CA ALA A 288 2.81 7.64 7.67
C ALA A 288 3.66 7.23 8.88
N GLY A 289 3.23 6.18 9.61
CA GLY A 289 3.97 5.62 10.74
C GLY A 289 4.12 6.58 11.95
N VAL A 290 3.25 7.59 12.05
CA VAL A 290 3.25 8.58 13.13
C VAL A 290 2.95 7.90 14.46
N ARG A 291 3.87 7.99 15.43
CA ARG A 291 3.74 7.36 16.76
C ARG A 291 3.79 8.36 17.90
N ARG A 292 4.63 9.39 17.78
CA ARG A 292 4.83 10.43 18.81
C ARG A 292 4.85 11.81 18.15
N PRO A 293 3.68 12.30 17.71
CA PRO A 293 3.57 13.55 16.97
C PRO A 293 3.88 14.81 17.79
N GLY A 294 3.73 14.75 19.12
CA GLY A 294 3.90 15.92 19.98
C GLY A 294 2.94 17.04 19.60
N LYS A 295 3.38 18.29 19.71
CA LYS A 295 2.55 19.48 19.43
C LYS A 295 2.37 19.74 17.92
N THR A 296 3.17 19.09 17.08
CA THR A 296 3.15 19.34 15.62
C THR A 296 1.81 18.98 14.98
N LEU A 297 1.02 18.06 15.55
CA LEU A 297 -0.33 17.78 15.03
C LEU A 297 -1.27 18.98 15.14
N GLU A 298 -1.19 19.77 16.22
CA GLU A 298 -2.00 20.98 16.38
C GLU A 298 -1.60 22.06 15.37
N ASP A 299 -0.30 22.13 15.05
CA ASP A 299 0.24 23.04 14.04
C ASP A 299 -0.21 22.65 12.62
N ILE A 300 -0.31 21.34 12.33
CA ILE A 300 -0.81 20.82 11.05
C ILE A 300 -2.31 21.09 10.90
N ALA A 301 -3.11 20.86 11.95
CA ALA A 301 -4.57 21.01 11.90
C ALA A 301 -5.04 22.46 11.65
N LYS A 302 -4.18 23.45 11.86
CA LYS A 302 -4.46 24.88 11.64
C LYS A 302 -4.09 25.38 10.23
N ARG A 303 -3.40 24.56 9.43
CA ARG A 303 -2.99 24.88 8.05
C ARG A 303 -4.01 24.37 7.05
#